data_AF-A0A7X6Y703-F1
#
_entry.id   AF-A0A7X6Y703-F1
#
_cell.length_a   1.000
_cell.length_b   1.000
_cell.length_c   1.000
_cell.angle_alpha   90.00
_cell.angle_beta   90.00
_cell.angle_gamma   90.00
#
_symmetry.space_group_name_H-M   'P 1'
#
loop_
_entity.id
_entity.type
_entity.pdbx_description
1 polymer ?
#
loop_
_entity_poly.entity_id
_entity_poly.type
_entity_poly.pdbx_seq_one_letter_code
_entity_poly.pdbx_strand_id
1 'polypeptide(L)'
;LEEEELLRRRKNMLTTEAVLELQRELQLPKPPFRIEGFDISHIQGSMTVAAMVVFENGEEKTADYRRFRLKTVEGPDDYAAMREVIARRFKYLAEGGEEGDGKDKFAGLPDLILIDGGKGLLNAALEVLREYGLDDIPTFGLAEKEELLFREGDNNPIELPRNSPALYLVQRVRDEAHRFALTYHRDLRSKNLRASRLDEVPGVGPKRKKALLRRFGSVARIREASLEELLSVEGITEKVAQAIKEHL
;
A
#
# COMPACT_ATOMS: atom_id res chain seq x y z
N LEU A 1 12.52 28.80 -15.82
CA LEU A 1 11.67 28.77 -17.03
C LEU A 1 12.27 27.89 -18.14
N GLU A 2 13.25 28.32 -18.95
CA GLU A 2 13.82 27.44 -20.02
C GLU A 2 14.56 26.21 -19.48
N GLU A 3 15.35 26.35 -18.42
CA GLU A 3 16.10 25.23 -17.81
C GLU A 3 15.17 24.18 -17.18
N GLU A 4 14.12 24.63 -16.49
CA GLU A 4 13.08 23.76 -15.94
C GLU A 4 12.29 23.03 -17.04
N GLU A 5 12.00 23.72 -18.16
CA GLU A 5 11.33 23.11 -19.29
C GLU A 5 12.20 22.06 -19.98
N LEU A 6 13.50 22.32 -20.12
CA LEU A 6 14.48 21.37 -20.64
C LEU A 6 14.60 20.14 -19.73
N LEU A 7 14.69 20.34 -18.42
CA LEU A 7 14.72 19.25 -17.42
C LEU A 7 13.44 18.41 -17.48
N ARG A 8 12.27 19.07 -17.59
CA ARG A 8 10.98 18.38 -17.72
C ARG A 8 10.88 17.56 -19.01
N ARG A 9 11.32 18.11 -20.14
CA ARG A 9 11.36 17.38 -21.42
C ARG A 9 12.30 16.17 -21.36
N ARG A 10 13.48 16.35 -20.77
CA ARG A 10 14.46 15.27 -20.57
C ARG A 10 13.90 14.17 -19.67
N LYS A 11 13.26 14.55 -18.56
CA LYS A 11 12.59 13.62 -17.65
C LYS A 11 11.51 12.83 -18.39
N ASN A 12 10.61 13.50 -19.11
CA ASN A 12 9.54 12.85 -19.87
C ASN A 12 10.06 11.88 -20.95
N MET A 13 11.16 12.22 -21.64
CA MET A 13 11.79 11.33 -22.61
C MET A 13 12.32 10.06 -21.93
N LEU A 14 13.01 10.19 -20.78
CA LEU A 14 13.52 9.06 -20.02
C LEU A 14 12.39 8.15 -19.51
N THR A 15 11.27 8.71 -19.04
CA THR A 15 10.13 7.89 -18.60
C THR A 15 9.43 7.16 -19.75
N THR A 16 9.29 7.83 -20.90
CA THR A 16 8.73 7.19 -22.09
C THR A 16 9.62 6.06 -22.59
N GLU A 17 10.94 6.29 -22.61
CA GLU A 17 11.93 5.28 -22.99
C GLU A 17 11.89 4.07 -22.05
N ALA A 18 11.82 4.29 -20.74
CA ALA A 18 11.70 3.22 -19.74
C ALA A 18 10.48 2.34 -19.95
N VAL A 19 9.31 2.93 -20.23
CA VAL A 19 8.08 2.18 -20.49
C VAL A 19 8.20 1.34 -21.77
N LEU A 20 8.74 1.91 -22.84
CA LEU A 20 8.91 1.22 -24.12
C LEU A 20 9.99 0.13 -24.06
N GLU A 21 11.06 0.35 -23.30
CA GLU A 21 12.09 -0.66 -23.07
C GLU A 21 11.54 -1.81 -22.22
N LEU A 22 10.80 -1.50 -21.14
CA LEU A 22 10.16 -2.51 -20.30
C LEU A 22 9.18 -3.37 -21.11
N GLN A 23 8.43 -2.78 -22.05
CA GLN A 23 7.62 -3.53 -23.00
C GLN A 23 8.44 -4.56 -23.78
N ARG A 24 9.60 -4.16 -24.33
CA ARG A 24 10.43 -5.05 -25.15
C ARG A 24 11.05 -6.17 -24.31
N GLU A 25 11.66 -5.82 -23.18
CA GLU A 25 12.33 -6.78 -22.30
C GLU A 25 11.34 -7.80 -21.72
N LEU A 26 10.13 -7.36 -21.37
CA LEU A 26 9.06 -8.23 -20.88
C LEU A 26 8.15 -8.75 -22.00
N GLN A 27 8.48 -8.54 -23.27
CA GLN A 27 7.71 -9.04 -24.42
C GLN A 27 6.20 -8.77 -24.31
N LEU A 28 5.83 -7.59 -23.80
CA LEU A 28 4.44 -7.22 -23.55
C LEU A 28 3.74 -6.87 -24.88
N PRO A 29 2.44 -7.21 -25.02
CA PRO A 29 1.69 -6.96 -26.25
C PRO A 29 1.54 -5.47 -26.55
N LYS A 30 1.58 -4.62 -25.51
CA LYS A 30 1.47 -3.16 -25.59
C LYS A 30 2.35 -2.49 -24.54
N PRO A 31 2.74 -1.22 -24.72
CA PRO A 31 3.45 -0.46 -23.70
C PRO A 31 2.67 -0.45 -22.36
N PRO A 32 3.32 -0.73 -21.22
CA PRO A 32 2.66 -0.73 -19.92
C PRO A 32 2.50 0.70 -19.41
N PHE A 33 1.47 1.41 -19.89
CA PHE A 33 1.25 2.81 -19.50
C PHE A 33 0.80 2.95 -18.06
N ARG A 34 0.00 2.01 -17.55
CA ARG A 34 -0.38 1.92 -16.14
C ARG A 34 0.24 0.69 -15.49
N ILE A 35 1.13 0.90 -14.52
CA ILE A 35 1.79 -0.15 -13.76
C ILE A 35 1.29 -0.10 -12.32
N GLU A 36 0.84 -1.25 -11.79
CA GLU A 36 0.46 -1.38 -10.38
C GLU A 36 1.47 -2.26 -9.64
N GLY A 37 2.08 -1.73 -8.58
CA GLY A 37 3.04 -2.43 -7.73
C GLY A 37 2.42 -2.82 -6.40
N PHE A 38 2.60 -4.06 -5.96
CA PHE A 38 2.05 -4.60 -4.72
C PHE A 38 3.15 -5.07 -3.77
N ASP A 39 3.05 -4.71 -2.50
CA ASP A 39 3.94 -5.16 -1.41
C ASP A 39 3.10 -5.67 -0.24
N ILE A 40 3.54 -6.78 0.38
CA ILE A 40 2.97 -7.30 1.63
C ILE A 40 3.98 -7.06 2.73
N SER A 41 3.52 -6.43 3.82
CA SER A 41 4.39 -6.09 4.92
C SER A 41 3.74 -6.36 6.27
N HIS A 42 4.56 -6.73 7.24
CA HIS A 42 4.16 -7.33 8.51
C HIS A 42 4.48 -6.42 9.68
N ILE A 43 3.48 -6.17 10.54
CA ILE A 43 3.73 -5.61 11.88
C ILE A 43 3.99 -6.76 12.84
N GLN A 44 5.17 -6.78 13.46
CA GLN A 44 5.43 -7.63 14.63
C GLN A 44 4.29 -7.47 15.65
N GLY A 45 3.49 -8.52 15.80
CA GLY A 45 2.43 -8.60 16.82
C GLY A 45 0.98 -8.65 16.33
N SER A 46 0.67 -8.72 15.02
CA SER A 46 -0.56 -9.39 14.44
C SER A 46 -1.07 -8.79 13.12
N MET A 47 -0.71 -7.56 12.76
CA MET A 47 -1.35 -6.88 11.63
C MET A 47 -0.54 -6.98 10.35
N THR A 48 -1.05 -7.74 9.39
CA THR A 48 -0.57 -7.73 8.00
C THR A 48 -1.22 -6.59 7.24
N VAL A 49 -0.40 -5.83 6.51
CA VAL A 49 -0.87 -4.78 5.61
C VAL A 49 -0.33 -5.04 4.22
N ALA A 50 -1.04 -4.51 3.23
CA ALA A 50 -0.51 -4.44 1.88
C ALA A 50 -0.54 -3.01 1.37
N ALA A 51 0.40 -2.71 0.50
CA ALA A 51 0.48 -1.48 -0.26
C ALA A 51 0.25 -1.79 -1.73
N MET A 52 -0.48 -0.90 -2.39
CA MET A 52 -0.58 -0.81 -3.83
C MET A 52 -0.16 0.60 -4.24
N VAL A 53 0.82 0.68 -5.12
CA VAL A 53 1.28 1.92 -5.74
C VAL A 53 0.97 1.89 -7.23
N VAL A 54 0.86 3.06 -7.83
CA VAL A 54 0.46 3.20 -9.22
C VAL A 54 1.44 4.12 -9.93
N PHE A 55 1.94 3.66 -11.06
CA PHE A 55 2.71 4.48 -11.97
C PHE A 55 1.94 4.65 -13.27
N GLU A 56 1.85 5.86 -13.78
CA GLU A 56 1.32 6.16 -15.11
C GLU A 56 2.38 6.85 -15.96
N ASN A 57 2.64 6.31 -17.15
CA ASN A 57 3.70 6.77 -18.05
C ASN A 57 5.07 6.86 -17.36
N GLY A 58 5.37 5.91 -16.47
CA GLY A 58 6.63 5.86 -15.72
C GLY A 58 6.76 6.83 -14.54
N GLU A 59 5.70 7.60 -14.23
CA GLU A 59 5.65 8.52 -13.10
C GLU A 59 4.66 8.07 -12.03
N GLU A 60 4.95 8.40 -10.77
CA GLU A 60 4.10 8.06 -9.63
C GLU A 60 2.74 8.77 -9.72
N LYS A 61 1.65 8.00 -9.63
CA LYS A 61 0.27 8.50 -9.51
C LYS A 61 -0.24 8.29 -8.09
N THR A 62 0.28 9.10 -7.18
CA THR A 62 0.02 8.98 -5.73
C THR A 62 -1.46 9.06 -5.33
N ALA A 63 -2.29 9.76 -6.12
CA ALA A 63 -3.75 9.82 -5.92
C ALA A 63 -4.42 8.43 -6.00
N ASP A 64 -3.80 7.48 -6.73
CA ASP A 64 -4.34 6.15 -6.97
C ASP A 64 -3.78 5.10 -6.01
N TYR A 65 -2.88 5.48 -5.11
CA TYR A 65 -2.26 4.54 -4.16
C TYR A 65 -3.26 4.01 -3.13
N ARG A 66 -3.16 2.74 -2.76
CA ARG A 66 -4.08 2.12 -1.80
C ARG A 66 -3.33 1.33 -0.74
N ARG A 67 -3.87 1.38 0.48
CA ARG A 67 -3.40 0.60 1.62
C ARG A 67 -4.49 -0.33 2.05
N PHE A 68 -4.15 -1.59 2.23
CA PHE A 68 -5.08 -2.63 2.65
C PHE A 68 -4.69 -3.04 4.06
N ARG A 69 -5.59 -2.84 5.01
CA ARG A 69 -5.53 -3.55 6.29
C ARG A 69 -6.20 -4.89 6.07
N LEU A 70 -5.44 -5.96 6.22
CA LEU A 70 -5.95 -7.31 6.05
C LEU A 70 -6.65 -7.74 7.33
N LYS A 71 -7.80 -8.38 7.15
CA LYS A 71 -8.69 -8.74 8.28
C LYS A 71 -8.85 -10.24 8.45
N THR A 72 -8.61 -10.99 7.38
CA THR A 72 -8.91 -12.43 7.32
C THR A 72 -7.67 -13.32 7.40
N VAL A 73 -6.48 -12.72 7.50
CA VAL A 73 -5.21 -13.46 7.60
C VAL A 73 -4.76 -13.50 9.06
N GLU A 74 -4.71 -14.69 9.64
CA GLU A 74 -4.13 -14.94 10.96
C GLU A 74 -2.66 -15.31 10.83
N GLY A 75 -1.76 -14.51 11.41
CA GLY A 75 -0.32 -14.77 11.36
C GLY A 75 0.36 -14.33 10.04
N PRO A 76 1.66 -14.65 9.87
CA PRO A 76 2.44 -14.23 8.71
C PRO A 76 2.22 -15.17 7.52
N ASP A 77 1.05 -15.07 6.89
CA ASP A 77 0.73 -15.78 5.64
C ASP A 77 0.66 -14.78 4.48
N ASP A 78 1.83 -14.52 3.87
CA ASP A 78 1.96 -13.62 2.72
C ASP A 78 1.14 -14.07 1.51
N TYR A 79 0.92 -15.38 1.33
CA TYR A 79 0.16 -15.91 0.21
C TYR A 79 -1.33 -15.60 0.38
N ALA A 80 -1.89 -15.87 1.55
CA ALA A 80 -3.27 -15.50 1.86
C ALA A 80 -3.47 -13.99 1.80
N ALA A 81 -2.48 -13.22 2.27
CA ALA A 81 -2.48 -11.78 2.19
C ALA A 81 -2.52 -11.25 0.75
N MET A 82 -1.67 -11.79 -0.12
CA MET A 82 -1.65 -11.45 -1.54
C MET A 82 -3.00 -11.75 -2.20
N ARG A 83 -3.57 -12.94 -1.95
CA ARG A 83 -4.89 -13.31 -2.48
C ARG A 83 -5.98 -12.32 -2.05
N GLU A 84 -6.03 -11.95 -0.77
CA GLU A 84 -7.03 -10.99 -0.25
C GLU A 84 -6.91 -9.63 -0.96
N VAL A 85 -5.69 -9.13 -1.18
CA VAL A 85 -5.44 -7.80 -1.76
C VAL A 85 -5.83 -7.76 -3.22
N ILE A 86 -5.39 -8.74 -4.02
CA ILE A 86 -5.74 -8.85 -5.43
C ILE A 86 -7.26 -9.00 -5.57
N ALA A 87 -7.88 -9.87 -4.78
CA ALA A 87 -9.34 -10.04 -4.79
C ALA A 87 -10.05 -8.71 -4.49
N ARG A 88 -9.64 -7.99 -3.44
CA ARG A 88 -10.22 -6.68 -3.09
C ARG A 88 -9.98 -5.61 -4.14
N ARG A 89 -8.84 -5.64 -4.82
CA ARG A 89 -8.50 -4.72 -5.91
C ARG A 89 -9.37 -4.95 -7.13
N PHE A 90 -9.71 -6.19 -7.48
CA PHE A 90 -10.42 -6.48 -8.72
C PHE A 90 -11.91 -6.82 -8.53
N LYS A 91 -12.37 -6.97 -7.29
CA LYS A 91 -13.76 -7.27 -6.94
C LYS A 91 -14.80 -6.38 -7.63
N TYR A 92 -14.57 -5.06 -7.69
CA TYR A 92 -15.56 -4.13 -8.24
C TYR A 92 -15.73 -4.24 -9.76
N LEU A 93 -14.79 -4.88 -10.47
CA LEU A 93 -14.91 -5.12 -11.92
C LEU A 93 -15.81 -6.31 -12.23
N ALA A 94 -15.78 -7.36 -11.39
CA ALA A 94 -16.67 -8.51 -11.52
C ALA A 94 -18.12 -8.20 -11.12
N GLU A 95 -18.35 -7.20 -10.26
CA GLU A 95 -19.69 -6.81 -9.79
C GLU A 95 -20.42 -5.83 -10.73
N GLY A 96 -19.92 -5.56 -11.95
CA GLY A 96 -20.64 -4.77 -12.98
C GLY A 96 -20.79 -3.27 -12.69
N GLY A 97 -20.26 -2.77 -11.58
CA GLY A 97 -20.01 -1.36 -11.27
C GLY A 97 -21.17 -0.37 -11.47
N GLU A 98 -22.27 -0.50 -10.72
CA GLU A 98 -23.12 0.65 -10.39
C GLU A 98 -22.44 1.56 -9.35
N GLU A 99 -22.85 2.83 -9.38
CA GLU A 99 -22.22 3.97 -8.71
C GLU A 99 -22.05 3.81 -7.19
N GLY A 100 -20.81 4.00 -6.71
CA GLY A 100 -20.49 4.08 -5.29
C GLY A 100 -19.01 4.43 -5.07
N ASP A 101 -18.72 4.98 -3.88
CA ASP A 101 -17.50 5.63 -3.30
C ASP A 101 -16.08 5.10 -3.66
N GLY A 102 -15.97 4.09 -4.52
CA GLY A 102 -14.74 3.40 -4.93
C GLY A 102 -14.36 3.51 -6.42
N LYS A 103 -15.23 3.99 -7.33
CA LYS A 103 -14.87 4.10 -8.78
C LYS A 103 -13.70 5.06 -9.02
N ASP A 104 -13.71 6.23 -8.40
CA ASP A 104 -12.59 7.17 -8.45
C ASP A 104 -11.32 6.60 -7.81
N LYS A 105 -11.48 5.63 -6.89
CA LYS A 105 -10.37 5.07 -6.13
C LYS A 105 -9.67 3.91 -6.84
N PHE A 106 -10.31 3.26 -7.79
CA PHE A 106 -9.70 2.16 -8.55
C PHE A 106 -9.96 2.31 -10.05
N ALA A 107 -10.02 3.54 -10.56
CA ALA A 107 -10.27 3.76 -11.97
C ALA A 107 -9.14 3.14 -12.82
N GLY A 108 -9.52 2.36 -13.84
CA GLY A 108 -8.60 1.76 -14.81
C GLY A 108 -8.08 0.38 -14.42
N LEU A 109 -7.92 -0.47 -15.44
CA LEU A 109 -7.17 -1.72 -15.35
C LEU A 109 -5.67 -1.41 -15.53
N PRO A 110 -4.78 -2.08 -14.78
CA PRO A 110 -3.35 -1.99 -15.06
C PRO A 110 -3.02 -2.65 -16.40
N ASP A 111 -1.98 -2.14 -17.05
CA ASP A 111 -1.34 -2.78 -18.20
C ASP A 111 -0.24 -3.76 -17.77
N LEU A 112 0.25 -3.63 -16.53
CA LEU A 112 1.25 -4.48 -15.92
C LEU A 112 1.08 -4.49 -14.39
N ILE A 113 1.14 -5.68 -13.79
CA ILE A 113 1.18 -5.86 -12.34
C ILE A 113 2.57 -6.34 -11.93
N LEU A 114 3.16 -5.67 -10.94
CA LEU A 114 4.42 -6.07 -10.30
C LEU A 114 4.14 -6.47 -8.85
N ILE A 115 4.52 -7.68 -8.48
CA ILE A 115 4.40 -8.22 -7.13
C ILE A 115 5.78 -8.22 -6.49
N ASP A 116 5.96 -7.50 -5.38
CA ASP A 116 7.19 -7.56 -4.57
C ASP A 116 7.25 -8.93 -3.89
N GLY A 117 8.02 -9.84 -4.47
CA GLY A 117 7.98 -11.25 -4.12
C GLY A 117 8.39 -12.19 -5.25
N GLY A 118 8.93 -13.35 -4.87
CA GLY A 118 9.28 -14.40 -5.81
C GLY A 118 8.07 -15.18 -6.36
N LYS A 119 8.35 -16.32 -7.02
CA LYS A 119 7.34 -17.17 -7.70
C LYS A 119 6.13 -17.54 -6.83
N GLY A 120 6.32 -17.74 -5.52
CA GLY A 120 5.21 -18.10 -4.62
C GLY A 120 4.12 -17.01 -4.55
N LEU A 121 4.53 -15.75 -4.34
CA LEU A 121 3.57 -14.63 -4.25
C LEU A 121 2.97 -14.29 -5.61
N LEU A 122 3.78 -14.38 -6.66
CA LEU A 122 3.29 -14.29 -8.04
C LEU A 122 2.17 -15.30 -8.30
N ASN A 123 2.38 -16.58 -7.98
CA ASN A 123 1.38 -17.63 -8.21
C ASN A 123 0.10 -17.38 -7.41
N ALA A 124 0.22 -16.92 -6.15
CA ALA A 124 -0.93 -16.56 -5.33
C ALA A 124 -1.76 -15.41 -5.95
N ALA A 125 -1.10 -14.41 -6.54
CA ALA A 125 -1.79 -13.35 -7.28
C ALA A 125 -2.48 -13.87 -8.55
N LEU A 126 -1.78 -14.70 -9.33
CA LEU A 126 -2.28 -15.28 -10.59
C LEU A 126 -3.48 -16.21 -10.40
N GLU A 127 -3.51 -17.00 -9.31
CA GLU A 127 -4.69 -17.79 -8.92
C GLU A 127 -5.94 -16.90 -8.86
N VAL A 128 -5.84 -15.77 -8.16
CA VAL A 128 -6.97 -14.85 -8.01
C VAL A 128 -7.28 -14.13 -9.32
N LEU A 129 -6.28 -13.66 -10.07
CA LEU A 129 -6.54 -13.02 -11.37
C LEU A 129 -7.32 -13.95 -12.31
N ARG A 130 -7.00 -15.25 -12.35
CA ARG A 130 -7.76 -16.26 -13.10
C ARG A 130 -9.20 -16.42 -12.60
N GLU A 131 -9.43 -16.43 -11.29
CA GLU A 131 -10.79 -16.50 -10.73
C GLU A 131 -11.67 -15.31 -11.17
N TYR A 132 -11.06 -14.15 -11.38
CA TYR A 132 -11.74 -12.93 -11.85
C TYR A 132 -11.75 -12.78 -13.39
N GLY A 133 -11.16 -13.72 -14.14
CA GLY A 133 -11.04 -13.64 -15.60
C GLY A 133 -10.15 -12.49 -16.09
N LEU A 134 -9.10 -12.19 -15.32
CA LEU A 134 -8.13 -11.10 -15.55
C LEU A 134 -6.70 -11.62 -15.76
N ASP A 135 -6.55 -12.89 -16.10
CA ASP A 135 -5.27 -13.55 -16.37
C ASP A 135 -4.57 -13.05 -17.63
N ASP A 136 -5.29 -12.32 -18.50
CA ASP A 136 -4.71 -11.60 -19.63
C ASP A 136 -3.83 -10.40 -19.21
N ILE A 137 -3.91 -9.94 -17.94
CA ILE A 137 -3.08 -8.84 -17.45
C ILE A 137 -1.66 -9.37 -17.16
N PRO A 138 -0.63 -8.86 -17.85
CA PRO A 138 0.75 -9.26 -17.59
C PRO A 138 1.11 -9.03 -16.12
N THR A 139 1.55 -10.08 -15.44
CA THR A 139 1.86 -10.06 -14.00
C THR A 139 3.21 -10.71 -13.74
N PHE A 140 4.08 -10.02 -13.00
CA PHE A 140 5.44 -10.48 -12.72
C PHE A 140 5.75 -10.37 -11.23
N GLY A 141 6.45 -11.36 -10.70
CA GLY A 141 7.07 -11.28 -9.38
C GLY A 141 8.45 -10.63 -9.49
N LEU A 142 8.80 -9.73 -8.58
CA LEU A 142 10.10 -9.08 -8.51
C LEU A 142 10.79 -9.50 -7.22
N ALA A 143 11.92 -10.22 -7.31
CA ALA A 143 12.68 -10.59 -6.12
C ALA A 143 13.72 -9.53 -5.73
N GLU A 144 13.66 -9.13 -4.46
CA GLU A 144 14.44 -8.02 -3.87
C GLU A 144 15.96 -8.11 -4.05
N LYS A 145 16.56 -9.30 -3.90
CA LYS A 145 18.04 -9.42 -3.85
C LYS A 145 18.75 -9.21 -5.18
N GLU A 146 18.09 -9.53 -6.29
CA GLU A 146 18.74 -9.59 -7.61
C GLU A 146 17.95 -8.86 -8.70
N GLU A 147 16.83 -8.19 -8.34
CA GLU A 147 15.92 -7.52 -9.29
C GLU A 147 15.42 -8.44 -10.41
N LEU A 148 15.30 -9.73 -10.08
CA LEU A 148 14.89 -10.77 -11.01
C LEU A 148 13.38 -10.74 -11.16
N LEU A 149 12.93 -10.67 -12.42
CA LEU A 149 11.52 -10.72 -12.77
C LEU A 149 11.12 -12.16 -13.08
N PHE A 150 10.04 -12.62 -12.45
CA PHE A 150 9.49 -13.96 -12.62
C PHE A 150 8.17 -13.87 -13.38
N ARG A 151 7.99 -14.74 -14.37
CA ARG A 151 6.76 -14.92 -15.13
C ARG A 151 6.20 -16.33 -14.88
N GLU A 152 4.88 -16.48 -14.96
CA GLU A 152 4.25 -17.81 -14.96
C GLU A 152 4.78 -18.68 -16.11
N GLY A 153 4.99 -19.97 -15.84
CA GLY A 153 5.45 -20.93 -16.84
C GLY A 153 6.96 -20.87 -17.14
N ASP A 154 7.63 -19.77 -16.82
CA ASP A 154 9.06 -19.61 -17.06
C ASP A 154 9.90 -20.23 -15.93
N ASN A 155 10.86 -21.08 -16.32
CA ASN A 155 11.79 -21.70 -15.39
C ASN A 155 12.86 -20.70 -14.93
N ASN A 156 13.36 -19.89 -15.87
CA ASN A 156 14.39 -18.90 -15.62
C ASN A 156 13.78 -17.52 -15.39
N PRO A 157 14.34 -16.71 -14.47
CA PRO A 157 13.95 -15.31 -14.33
C PRO A 157 14.40 -14.49 -15.55
N ILE A 158 13.75 -13.34 -15.73
CA ILE A 158 14.13 -12.31 -16.68
C ILE A 158 15.05 -11.32 -15.95
N GLU A 159 16.24 -11.12 -16.52
CA GLU A 159 17.23 -10.15 -16.05
C GLU A 159 17.19 -8.90 -16.95
N LEU A 160 16.83 -7.75 -16.37
CA LEU A 160 16.93 -6.49 -17.08
C LEU A 160 18.39 -5.99 -17.10
N PRO A 161 18.84 -5.33 -18.18
CA PRO A 161 20.20 -4.79 -18.22
C PRO A 161 20.46 -3.81 -17.07
N ARG A 162 21.61 -3.92 -16.38
CA ARG A 162 21.94 -3.19 -15.14
C ARG A 162 21.81 -1.66 -15.19
N ASN A 163 21.91 -1.07 -16.39
CA ASN A 163 21.82 0.37 -16.61
C ASN A 163 20.61 0.76 -17.48
N SER A 164 19.64 -0.15 -17.64
CA SER A 164 18.45 0.09 -18.46
C SER A 164 17.47 1.04 -17.74
N PRO A 165 16.91 2.03 -18.44
CA PRO A 165 15.72 2.75 -18.01
C PRO A 165 14.59 1.83 -17.50
N ALA A 166 14.38 0.66 -18.13
CA ALA A 166 13.42 -0.34 -17.68
C ALA A 166 13.68 -0.85 -16.26
N LEU A 167 14.93 -1.23 -15.94
CA LEU A 167 15.30 -1.69 -14.60
C LEU A 167 15.06 -0.60 -13.56
N TYR A 168 15.47 0.63 -13.85
CA TYR A 168 15.24 1.76 -12.94
C TYR A 168 13.76 2.02 -12.69
N LEU A 169 12.90 1.84 -13.69
CA LEU A 169 11.45 1.96 -13.51
C LEU A 169 10.89 0.87 -12.58
N VAL A 170 11.27 -0.39 -12.79
CA VAL A 170 10.83 -1.51 -11.95
C VAL A 170 11.29 -1.34 -10.50
N GLN A 171 12.55 -0.93 -10.29
CA GLN A 171 13.08 -0.60 -8.97
C GLN A 171 12.30 0.52 -8.29
N ARG A 172 11.99 1.60 -9.02
CA ARG A 172 11.16 2.70 -8.47
C ARG A 172 9.78 2.23 -8.04
N VAL A 173 9.13 1.37 -8.82
CA VAL A 173 7.80 0.83 -8.45
C VAL A 173 7.91 0.02 -7.15
N ARG A 174 8.92 -0.85 -7.03
CA ARG A 174 9.14 -1.65 -5.82
C ARG A 174 9.46 -0.79 -4.60
N ASP A 175 10.48 0.05 -4.71
CA ASP A 175 10.96 0.88 -3.61
C ASP A 175 9.84 1.78 -3.10
N GLU A 176 8.98 2.26 -4.01
CA GLU A 176 7.82 3.06 -3.68
C GLU A 176 6.70 2.25 -3.00
N ALA A 177 6.44 1.01 -3.45
CA ALA A 177 5.51 0.10 -2.78
C ALA A 177 5.96 -0.18 -1.34
N HIS A 178 7.23 -0.56 -1.19
CA HIS A 178 7.86 -0.82 0.10
C HIS A 178 7.84 0.42 1.01
N ARG A 179 8.24 1.59 0.50
CA ARG A 179 8.18 2.87 1.24
C ARG A 179 6.76 3.19 1.68
N PHE A 180 5.78 2.97 0.81
CA PHE A 180 4.38 3.27 1.11
C PHE A 180 3.81 2.36 2.19
N ALA A 181 4.19 1.08 2.21
CA ALA A 181 3.90 0.12 3.27
C ALA A 181 4.58 0.48 4.59
N LEU A 182 5.89 0.74 4.59
CA LEU A 182 6.65 1.16 5.78
C LEU A 182 6.09 2.43 6.42
N THR A 183 5.68 3.40 5.60
CA THR A 183 5.05 4.63 6.09
C THR A 183 3.73 4.31 6.80
N TYR A 184 2.92 3.40 6.25
CA TYR A 184 1.69 2.97 6.89
C TYR A 184 1.95 2.25 8.21
N HIS A 185 2.98 1.41 8.28
CA HIS A 185 3.40 0.77 9.51
C HIS A 185 3.79 1.77 10.59
N ARG A 186 4.57 2.79 10.24
CA ARG A 186 4.93 3.86 11.17
C ARG A 186 3.68 4.59 11.70
N ASP A 187 2.72 4.86 10.83
CA ASP A 187 1.46 5.51 11.20
C ASP A 187 0.60 4.61 12.11
N LEU A 188 0.52 3.31 11.83
CA LEU A 188 -0.22 2.34 12.65
C LEU A 188 0.46 2.10 14.00
N ARG A 189 1.78 1.94 14.02
CA ARG A 189 2.56 1.72 15.25
C ARG A 189 2.46 2.93 16.16
N SER A 190 2.59 4.14 15.62
CA SER A 190 2.42 5.36 16.41
C SER A 190 1.00 5.49 16.97
N LYS A 191 -0.04 5.13 16.21
CA LYS A 191 -1.44 5.08 16.69
C LYS A 191 -1.64 4.02 17.78
N ASN A 192 -1.06 2.83 17.63
CA ASN A 192 -1.20 1.74 18.60
C ASN A 192 -0.42 1.99 19.89
N LEU A 193 0.83 2.46 19.82
CA LEU A 193 1.61 2.88 20.99
C LEU A 193 0.89 3.99 21.75
N ARG A 194 0.35 4.97 21.02
CA ARG A 194 -0.48 6.04 21.59
C ARG A 194 -1.73 5.45 22.26
N ALA A 195 -2.47 4.57 21.59
CA ALA A 195 -3.65 3.92 22.15
C ALA A 195 -3.34 3.07 23.39
N SER A 196 -2.19 2.40 23.43
CA SER A 196 -1.73 1.59 24.58
C SER A 196 -1.46 2.43 25.82
N ARG A 197 -0.92 3.65 25.66
CA ARG A 197 -0.71 4.56 26.81
C ARG A 197 -2.01 4.96 27.51
N LEU A 198 -3.12 5.05 26.77
CA LEU A 198 -4.44 5.26 27.40
C LEU A 198 -4.91 4.05 28.21
N ASP A 199 -4.48 2.84 27.85
CA ASP A 199 -4.84 1.62 28.61
C ASP A 199 -4.11 1.56 29.95
N GLU A 200 -2.96 2.24 30.08
CA GLU A 200 -2.19 2.35 31.32
C GLU A 200 -2.75 3.41 32.27
N VAL A 201 -3.66 4.30 31.80
CA VAL A 201 -4.21 5.36 32.65
C VAL A 201 -5.27 4.78 33.60
N PRO A 202 -5.09 4.90 34.92
CA PRO A 202 -6.07 4.40 35.90
C PRO A 202 -7.45 5.01 35.68
N GLY A 203 -8.46 4.14 35.54
CA GLY A 203 -9.84 4.55 35.31
C GLY A 203 -10.21 4.84 33.86
N VAL A 204 -9.29 4.74 32.89
CA VAL A 204 -9.59 4.83 31.46
C VAL A 204 -9.80 3.43 30.88
N GLY A 205 -11.02 2.92 31.01
CA GLY A 205 -11.44 1.67 30.36
C GLY A 205 -11.79 1.83 28.87
N PRO A 206 -12.10 0.72 28.17
CA PRO A 206 -12.34 0.71 26.72
C PRO A 206 -13.39 1.72 26.22
N LYS A 207 -14.47 1.92 26.98
CA LYS A 207 -15.55 2.86 26.65
C LYS A 207 -15.06 4.32 26.67
N ARG A 208 -14.33 4.70 27.72
CA ARG A 208 -13.75 6.05 27.90
C ARG A 208 -12.68 6.32 26.86
N LYS A 209 -11.79 5.34 26.62
CA LYS A 209 -10.77 5.40 25.58
C LYS A 209 -11.38 5.65 24.20
N LYS A 210 -12.43 4.92 23.82
CA LYS A 210 -13.12 5.12 22.54
C LYS A 210 -13.74 6.51 22.45
N ALA A 211 -14.35 7.01 23.52
CA ALA A 211 -14.94 8.36 23.56
C ALA A 211 -13.87 9.46 23.38
N LEU A 212 -12.74 9.36 24.10
CA LEU A 212 -11.60 10.27 23.99
C LEU A 212 -10.99 10.25 22.57
N LEU A 213 -10.73 9.06 22.02
CA LEU A 213 -10.18 8.94 20.67
C LEU A 213 -11.15 9.43 19.59
N ARG A 214 -12.46 9.25 19.78
CA ARG A 214 -13.47 9.81 18.87
C ARG A 214 -13.49 11.34 18.89
N ARG A 215 -13.34 11.95 20.07
CA ARG A 215 -13.37 13.42 20.22
C ARG A 215 -12.10 14.10 19.73
N PHE A 216 -10.94 13.53 20.06
CA PHE A 216 -9.64 14.19 19.87
C PHE A 216 -8.82 13.57 18.73
N GLY A 217 -9.18 12.37 18.25
CA GLY A 217 -8.54 11.69 17.12
C GLY A 217 -7.20 11.00 17.44
N SER A 218 -6.42 11.49 18.42
CA SER A 218 -5.16 10.86 18.82
C SER A 218 -4.78 11.16 20.27
N VAL A 219 -3.94 10.31 20.87
CA VAL A 219 -3.47 10.49 22.26
C VAL A 219 -2.56 11.71 22.43
N ALA A 220 -1.84 12.13 21.38
CA ALA A 220 -1.10 13.39 21.41
C ALA A 220 -2.04 14.59 21.61
N ARG A 221 -3.15 14.64 20.89
CA ARG A 221 -4.17 15.69 21.08
C ARG A 221 -4.90 15.58 22.42
N ILE A 222 -5.08 14.37 22.95
CA ILE A 222 -5.65 14.16 24.30
C ILE A 222 -4.71 14.72 25.37
N ARG A 223 -3.39 14.52 25.20
CA ARG A 223 -2.38 15.09 26.09
C ARG A 223 -2.40 16.62 26.09
N GLU A 224 -2.52 17.21 24.91
CA GLU A 224 -2.56 18.67 24.71
C GLU A 224 -3.87 19.30 25.20
N ALA A 225 -5.01 18.60 25.10
CA ALA A 225 -6.34 19.09 25.47
C ALA A 225 -6.40 19.57 26.92
N SER A 226 -7.08 20.70 27.18
CA SER A 226 -7.29 21.25 28.53
C SER A 226 -8.15 20.34 29.41
N LEU A 227 -8.12 20.56 30.74
CA LEU A 227 -8.94 19.78 31.68
C LEU A 227 -10.44 19.92 31.36
N GLU A 228 -10.88 21.12 30.99
CA GLU A 228 -12.26 21.41 30.59
C GLU A 228 -12.67 20.64 29.33
N GLU A 229 -11.77 20.59 28.33
CA GLU A 229 -12.02 19.81 27.11
C GLU A 229 -12.12 18.32 27.40
N LEU A 230 -11.28 17.79 28.29
CA LEU A 230 -11.35 16.38 28.69
C LEU A 230 -12.66 16.06 29.43
N LEU A 231 -13.12 16.96 30.30
CA LEU A 231 -14.38 16.84 31.03
C LEU A 231 -15.61 16.92 30.13
N SER A 232 -15.50 17.55 28.95
CA SER A 232 -16.57 17.57 27.95
C SER A 232 -16.85 16.20 27.32
N VAL A 233 -15.97 15.21 27.52
CA VAL A 233 -16.13 13.86 26.98
C VAL A 233 -16.97 13.00 27.92
N GLU A 234 -18.03 12.40 27.35
CA GLU A 234 -18.95 11.54 28.08
C GLU A 234 -18.24 10.45 28.90
N GLY A 235 -18.52 10.44 30.20
CA GLY A 235 -17.99 9.46 31.14
C GLY A 235 -16.62 9.78 31.72
N ILE A 236 -15.98 10.89 31.33
CA ILE A 236 -14.74 11.37 31.96
C ILE A 236 -15.09 12.21 33.19
N THR A 237 -14.60 11.78 34.35
CA THR A 237 -14.70 12.54 35.61
C THR A 237 -13.43 13.34 35.84
N GLU A 238 -13.46 14.31 36.75
CA GLU A 238 -12.29 15.13 37.10
C GLU A 238 -11.09 14.29 37.53
N LYS A 239 -11.33 13.26 38.35
CA LYS A 239 -10.30 12.28 38.74
C LYS A 239 -9.66 11.56 37.55
N VAL A 240 -10.45 11.22 36.53
CA VAL A 240 -9.94 10.55 35.32
C VAL A 240 -9.23 11.54 34.39
N ALA A 241 -9.75 12.75 34.23
CA ALA A 241 -9.10 13.81 33.46
C ALA A 241 -7.73 14.17 34.04
N GLN A 242 -7.62 14.24 35.36
CA GLN A 242 -6.36 14.47 36.06
C GLN A 242 -5.38 13.31 35.87
N ALA A 243 -5.85 12.06 36.03
CA ALA A 243 -5.02 10.88 35.76
C ALA A 243 -4.50 10.85 34.31
N ILE A 244 -5.33 11.24 33.33
CA ILE A 244 -4.94 11.40 31.93
C ILE A 244 -3.81 12.43 31.78
N LYS A 245 -3.89 13.57 32.47
CA LYS A 245 -2.87 14.62 32.43
C LYS A 245 -1.54 14.21 33.07
N GLU A 246 -1.61 13.40 34.12
CA GLU A 246 -0.42 12.92 34.84
C GLU A 246 0.32 11.80 34.10
N HIS A 247 -0.41 10.93 33.40
CA HIS A 247 0.16 9.73 32.79
C HIS A 247 0.56 9.88 31.31
N LEU A 248 0.15 10.96 30.62
CA LEU A 248 0.39 11.17 29.18
C LEU A 248 1.40 12.26 28.87
#